data_AF-A0A950MEK5-F1
#
_entry.id   AF-A0A950MEK5-F1
#
_cell.length_a   1.000
_cell.length_b   1.000
_cell.length_c   1.000
_cell.angle_alpha   90.00
_cell.angle_beta   90.00
_cell.angle_gamma   90.00
#
_symmetry.space_group_name_H-M   'P 1'
#
loop_
_entity.id
_entity.type
_entity.pdbx_description
1 polymer ?
#
loop_
_entity_poly.entity_id
_entity_poly.type
_entity_poly.pdbx_seq_one_letter_code
_entity_poly.pdbx_strand_id
1 'polypeptide(L)'
;DTTFRLGASGHIAGIISPPSKKKAVWWGTEPGMPNPADPDAWLAAAPKHEGSWWPDWTAWLERRSAVKVPAPSQLGSAEHAPLGDAPGSYVRERC
;
A
#
# COMPACT_ATOMS: atom_id res chain seq x y z
N ASP A 1 7.20 14.13 -6.76
CA ASP A 1 6.05 13.45 -7.39
C ASP A 1 5.23 12.82 -6.28
N THR A 2 3.99 13.26 -6.12
CA THR A 2 3.10 12.88 -5.03
C THR A 2 1.82 12.34 -5.62
N THR A 3 1.44 11.13 -5.22
CA THR A 3 0.23 10.45 -5.70
C THR A 3 -0.72 10.28 -4.53
N PHE A 4 -1.95 10.80 -4.66
CA PHE A 4 -3.00 10.63 -3.66
C PHE A 4 -3.99 9.55 -4.10
N ARG A 5 -4.42 8.74 -3.13
CA ARG A 5 -5.36 7.63 -3.29
C ARG A 5 -6.34 7.66 -2.13
N LEU A 6 -7.62 7.58 -2.45
CA LEU A 6 -8.70 7.57 -1.48
C LEU A 6 -9.37 6.18 -1.49
N GLY A 7 -9.18 5.40 -0.43
CA GLY A 7 -9.90 4.15 -0.24
C GLY A 7 -11.34 4.39 0.21
N ALA A 8 -12.29 3.63 -0.34
CA ALA A 8 -13.65 3.61 0.18
C ALA A 8 -13.71 2.84 1.51
N SER A 9 -14.66 3.23 2.38
CA SER A 9 -14.89 2.70 3.73
C SER A 9 -14.13 3.42 4.87
N GLY A 10 -14.40 3.02 6.10
CA GLY A 10 -13.80 3.59 7.30
C GLY A 10 -12.32 3.21 7.47
N HIS A 11 -11.65 3.84 8.44
CA HIS A 11 -10.20 3.75 8.64
C HIS A 11 -9.58 2.35 8.44
N ILE A 12 -10.10 1.32 9.14
CA ILE A 12 -9.59 -0.06 9.04
C ILE A 12 -10.02 -0.74 7.74
N ALA A 13 -11.29 -0.63 7.38
CA ALA A 13 -11.86 -1.36 6.26
C ALA A 13 -11.43 -0.79 4.88
N GLY A 14 -11.03 0.48 4.82
CA GLY A 14 -10.49 1.11 3.63
C GLY A 14 -8.99 0.84 3.44
N ILE A 15 -8.21 0.81 4.53
CA ILE A 15 -6.75 0.57 4.44
C ILE A 15 -6.43 -0.92 4.25
N ILE A 16 -7.12 -1.81 4.97
CA ILE A 16 -6.98 -3.26 4.83
C ILE A 16 -7.88 -3.75 3.69
N SER A 17 -7.38 -3.54 2.48
CA SER A 17 -8.07 -3.88 1.23
C SER A 17 -7.33 -5.00 0.49
N PRO A 18 -7.49 -6.28 0.87
CA PRO A 18 -6.85 -7.37 0.16
C PRO A 18 -7.41 -7.49 -1.29
N PRO A 19 -6.57 -7.70 -2.32
CA PRO A 19 -6.99 -7.75 -3.73
C PRO A 19 -8.02 -8.84 -4.05
N SER A 20 -8.08 -9.89 -3.23
CA SER A 20 -9.04 -10.98 -3.38
C SER A 20 -10.48 -10.59 -3.04
N LYS A 21 -10.70 -9.47 -2.34
CA LYS A 21 -12.04 -9.00 -1.97
C LYS A 21 -12.59 -7.99 -2.98
N LYS A 22 -13.59 -8.42 -3.76
CA LYS A 22 -14.24 -7.63 -4.82
C LYS A 22 -15.09 -6.42 -4.36
N LYS A 23 -15.21 -6.18 -3.04
CA LYS A 23 -16.06 -5.09 -2.49
C LYS A 23 -15.30 -3.78 -2.24
N ALA A 24 -13.98 -3.76 -2.43
CA ALA A 24 -13.21 -2.55 -2.29
C ALA A 24 -13.43 -1.62 -3.49
N VAL A 25 -13.38 -0.32 -3.23
CA VAL A 25 -13.46 0.75 -4.22
C VAL A 25 -12.46 1.81 -3.80
N TRP A 26 -11.85 2.52 -4.74
CA TRP A 26 -10.99 3.64 -4.44
C TRP A 26 -11.02 4.70 -5.55
N TRP A 27 -10.54 5.90 -5.24
CA TRP A 27 -10.36 6.98 -6.20
C TRP A 27 -8.90 7.38 -6.29
N GLY A 28 -8.43 7.72 -7.48
CA GLY A 28 -7.08 8.21 -7.67
C GLY A 28 -6.87 8.87 -9.01
N THR A 29 -6.08 9.93 -9.02
CA THR A 29 -5.70 10.66 -10.23
C THR A 29 -4.53 9.96 -10.95
N GLU A 30 -4.58 9.92 -12.27
CA GLU A 30 -3.50 9.40 -13.11
C GLU A 30 -2.33 10.40 -13.18
N PRO A 31 -1.10 9.95 -13.48
CA PRO A 31 0.03 10.85 -13.71
C PRO A 31 -0.29 11.91 -14.77
N GLY A 32 -0.07 13.19 -14.43
CA GLY A 32 -0.37 14.32 -15.29
C GLY A 32 -1.76 14.93 -15.09
N MET A 33 -2.61 14.37 -14.22
CA MET A 33 -3.86 15.01 -13.83
C MET A 33 -3.62 16.12 -12.78
N PRO A 34 -4.48 17.17 -12.74
CA PRO A 34 -4.41 18.23 -11.75
C PRO A 34 -4.55 17.70 -10.32
N ASN A 35 -3.76 18.25 -9.40
CA ASN A 35 -3.92 18.04 -7.96
C ASN A 35 -4.37 19.36 -7.30
N PRO A 36 -5.66 19.71 -7.39
CA PRO A 36 -6.18 20.94 -6.80
C PRO A 36 -6.01 20.93 -5.28
N ALA A 37 -5.87 22.12 -4.68
CA ALA A 37 -5.77 22.26 -3.23
C ALA A 37 -7.09 21.94 -2.50
N ASP A 38 -8.21 22.09 -3.21
CA ASP A 38 -9.54 21.76 -2.70
C ASP A 38 -9.81 20.24 -2.81
N PRO A 39 -10.05 19.53 -1.70
CA PRO A 39 -10.31 18.09 -1.71
C PRO A 39 -11.60 17.71 -2.45
N ASP A 40 -12.64 18.56 -2.42
CA ASP A 40 -13.89 18.25 -3.12
C ASP A 40 -13.71 18.35 -4.64
N ALA A 41 -12.98 19.37 -5.10
CA ALA A 41 -12.55 19.47 -6.50
C ALA A 41 -11.66 18.28 -6.92
N TRP A 42 -10.77 17.80 -6.05
CA TRP A 42 -9.96 16.62 -6.33
C TRP A 42 -10.84 15.37 -6.51
N LEU A 43 -11.78 15.13 -5.59
CA LEU A 43 -12.66 13.96 -5.62
C LEU A 43 -13.56 13.96 -6.86
N ALA A 44 -14.07 15.13 -7.25
CA ALA A 44 -14.89 15.28 -8.45
C ALA A 44 -14.14 14.93 -9.75
N ALA A 45 -12.83 15.19 -9.78
CA ALA A 45 -11.96 14.91 -10.93
C ALA A 45 -11.35 13.50 -10.90
N ALA A 46 -11.26 12.87 -9.72
CA ALA A 46 -10.59 11.58 -9.55
C ALA A 46 -11.44 10.41 -10.10
N PRO A 47 -10.91 9.61 -11.04
CA PRO A 47 -11.56 8.38 -11.48
C PRO A 47 -11.84 7.42 -10.33
N LYS A 48 -12.97 6.73 -10.41
CA LYS A 48 -13.36 5.65 -9.49
C LYS A 48 -12.85 4.31 -10.04
N HIS A 49 -12.17 3.55 -9.20
CA HIS A 49 -11.64 2.22 -9.51
C HIS A 49 -12.31 1.17 -8.62
N GLU A 50 -12.67 0.04 -9.22
CA GLU A 50 -13.18 -1.12 -8.50
C GLU A 50 -12.04 -2.06 -8.08
N GLY A 51 -12.19 -2.67 -6.91
CA GLY A 51 -11.18 -3.55 -6.31
C GLY A 51 -10.27 -2.82 -5.33
N SER A 52 -9.16 -3.47 -4.98
CA SER A 52 -8.19 -2.92 -4.04
C SER A 52 -7.33 -1.83 -4.67
N TRP A 53 -6.91 -0.84 -3.87
CA TRP A 53 -5.89 0.13 -4.24
C TRP A 53 -4.45 -0.41 -4.13
N TRP A 54 -4.24 -1.56 -3.47
CA TRP A 54 -2.91 -2.16 -3.30
C TRP A 54 -2.16 -2.42 -4.62
N PRO A 55 -2.78 -2.92 -5.71
CA PRO A 55 -2.10 -3.12 -6.98
C PRO A 55 -1.49 -1.83 -7.56
N ASP A 56 -2.23 -0.72 -7.52
CA ASP A 56 -1.74 0.59 -7.98
C ASP A 56 -0.53 1.04 -7.13
N TRP A 57 -0.63 0.90 -5.80
CA TRP A 57 0.48 1.21 -4.91
C TRP A 57 1.72 0.33 -5.17
N THR A 58 1.53 -0.98 -5.39
CA THR A 58 2.64 -1.87 -5.72
C THR A 58 3.30 -1.49 -7.05
N ALA A 59 2.54 -1.11 -8.08
CA ALA A 59 3.10 -0.65 -9.35
C ALA A 59 3.85 0.69 -9.18
N TRP A 60 3.34 1.59 -8.33
CA TRP A 60 4.03 2.83 -7.98
C TRP A 60 5.37 2.56 -7.27
N LEU A 61 5.40 1.55 -6.39
CA LEU A 61 6.58 1.13 -5.63
C LEU A 61 7.59 0.38 -6.50
N GLU A 62 7.15 -0.49 -7.42
CA GLU A 62 8.03 -1.24 -8.32
C GLU A 62 8.89 -0.31 -9.17
N ARG A 63 8.33 0.80 -9.68
CA ARG A 63 9.09 1.81 -10.44
C ARG A 63 10.16 2.53 -9.62
N ARG A 64 10.07 2.46 -8.29
CA ARG A 64 10.97 3.14 -7.34
C ARG A 64 11.85 2.14 -6.57
N SER A 65 11.61 0.85 -6.75
CA SER A 65 12.40 -0.22 -6.18
C SER A 65 13.64 -0.46 -7.05
N ALA A 66 14.68 -1.02 -6.43
CA ALA A 66 15.84 -1.48 -7.16
C ALA A 66 15.47 -2.62 -8.13
N VAL A 67 16.39 -2.93 -9.03
CA VAL A 67 16.24 -4.06 -9.96
C VAL A 67 15.97 -5.36 -9.22
N LYS A 68 15.18 -6.25 -9.83
CA LYS A 68 14.89 -7.57 -9.25
C LYS A 68 16.18 -8.39 -9.15
N VAL A 69 16.45 -8.89 -7.96
CA VAL A 69 17.56 -9.79 -7.66
C VAL A 69 17.02 -11.13 -7.16
N PRO A 70 17.80 -12.23 -7.25
CA PRO A 70 17.44 -13.47 -6.60
C PRO A 70 17.13 -13.26 -5.11
N ALA A 71 16.08 -13.90 -4.63
CA ALA A 71 15.73 -13.83 -3.22
C ALA A 71 16.89 -14.40 -2.37
N PRO A 72 17.28 -13.73 -1.27
CA PRO A 72 18.26 -14.27 -0.32
C PRO A 72 17.82 -15.66 0.18
N SER A 73 18.76 -16.60 0.25
CA SER A 73 18.49 -17.98 0.69
C SER A 73 18.40 -18.13 2.21
N GLN A 74 18.86 -17.12 2.97
CA GLN A 74 18.87 -17.11 4.42
C GLN A 74 18.27 -15.80 4.93
N LEU A 75 17.60 -15.88 6.08
CA LEU A 75 17.10 -14.71 6.80
C LEU A 75 18.24 -14.08 7.61
N GLY A 76 18.26 -12.75 7.69
CA GLY A 76 19.25 -11.99 8.46
C GLY A 76 20.60 -11.83 7.75
N SER A 77 21.62 -11.50 8.51
CA SER A 77 23.02 -11.38 8.07
C SER A 77 23.98 -11.82 9.18
N ALA A 78 25.30 -11.86 8.91
CA ALA A 78 26.30 -12.20 9.93
C ALA A 78 26.27 -11.24 11.13
N GLU A 79 25.94 -9.97 10.89
CA GLU A 79 25.79 -8.95 11.94
C GLU A 79 24.41 -9.03 12.62
N HIS A 80 23.39 -9.51 11.90
CA HIS A 80 22.00 -9.56 12.37
C HIS A 80 21.42 -10.95 12.16
N ALA A 81 21.83 -11.89 13.01
CA ALA A 81 21.32 -13.26 12.97
C ALA A 81 19.82 -13.31 13.35
N PRO A 82 19.04 -14.24 12.78
CA PRO A 82 17.64 -14.46 13.20
C PRO A 82 17.54 -14.75 14.70
N LEU A 83 16.65 -14.04 15.39
CA LEU A 83 16.46 -14.18 16.84
C LEU A 83 15.38 -15.21 17.22
N GLY A 84 14.52 -15.59 16.26
CA GLY A 84 13.39 -16.49 16.44
C GLY A 84 12.34 -16.28 15.36
N ASP A 85 11.30 -17.10 15.36
CA ASP A 85 10.22 -17.02 14.37
C ASP A 85 9.34 -15.77 14.56
N ALA A 86 8.92 -15.16 13.45
CA ALA A 86 7.86 -14.15 13.47
C ALA A 86 6.56 -14.76 14.07
N PRO A 87 5.77 -13.99 14.84
CA PRO A 87 5.77 -12.53 14.97
C PRO A 87 6.58 -11.98 16.16
N GLY A 88 7.43 -12.79 16.81
CA GLY A 88 8.20 -12.37 17.98
C GLY A 88 7.39 -12.33 19.29
N SER A 89 8.02 -11.84 20.36
CA SER A 89 7.46 -11.81 21.72
C SER A 89 6.67 -10.54 22.02
N TYR A 90 7.14 -9.37 21.58
CA TYR A 90 6.58 -8.06 21.97
C TYR A 90 5.10 -7.90 21.59
N VAL A 91 4.66 -8.43 20.45
CA VAL A 91 3.25 -8.39 20.03
C VAL A 91 2.32 -9.21 20.96
N ARG A 92 2.88 -10.11 21.77
CA ARG A 92 2.13 -11.00 22.69
C ARG A 92 2.08 -10.47 24.11
N GLU A 93 2.83 -9.42 24.40
CA GLU A 93 2.81 -8.77 25.70
C GLU A 93 1.43 -8.13 25.93
N ARG A 94 0.93 -8.26 27.15
CA ARG A 94 -0.36 -7.69 27.55
C ARG A 94 -0.07 -6.35 28.25
N CYS A 95 -0.82 -5.32 27.87
CA CYS A 95 -0.90 -4.08 28.64
C CYS A 95 -1.73 -4.31 29.91
#